data_AF-A0A1G9BI92-F1
#
_entry.id   AF-A0A1G9BI92-F1
#
_cell.length_a   1.000
_cell.length_b   1.000
_cell.length_c   1.000
_cell.angle_alpha   90.00
_cell.angle_beta   90.00
_cell.angle_gamma   90.00
#
_symmetry.space_group_name_H-M   'P 1'
#
loop_
_entity.id
_entity.type
_entity.pdbx_description
1 polymer ?
#
loop_
_entity_poly.entity_id
_entity_poly.type
_entity_poly.pdbx_seq_one_letter_code
_entity_poly.pdbx_strand_id
1 'polypeptide(L)'
;MNYIIFSGVPWDEYGYKRMLEVLPEREDIVFTGTMTSLQQEDSGIRALSLAEACTLPAKEYTALVSSPYWLQDVLAFGPAFIIALLERCPEGEDVNLWDKYSGLLAAKADLVGTASERLFLEQLLSRSGVVYLSGDDPLSYGMIRRGERLYFLADFEAVWKKALEELWLPPDTDCPDEPWAEIQLRHRADYYLSMCGKLPQQPTVHYLAASYLYLLGDGRAAELLTKSFELMLLHDYTDCLHSHYRFFSAIGAKRGNLELAVRQYEITAFTAEEKALSAQLQRWLGSGARELVQAELYRVNEDSAAAIRLLAGMESLEAKSLLLLNYMDTFQWEKALRLQQELDSMTAEPSSLMLFQGSGAIASVLLQTPVVEGTLQLLCGKRHAAIRSFLRAAGADQGARALFAEMADLEEAVGRLRGRTADEDV
;
A
#
# COMPACT_ATOMS: atom_id res chain seq x y z
N MET A 1 -4.43 -19.45 -17.07
CA MET A 1 -4.73 -18.56 -15.91
C MET A 1 -6.10 -17.93 -16.11
N ASN A 2 -6.91 -17.88 -15.03
CA ASN A 2 -8.24 -17.27 -15.06
C ASN A 2 -8.28 -15.96 -14.27
N TYR A 3 -9.02 -14.99 -14.77
CA TYR A 3 -9.11 -13.65 -14.18
C TYR A 3 -10.55 -13.23 -13.95
N ILE A 4 -10.79 -12.57 -12.83
CA ILE A 4 -12.08 -11.95 -12.52
C ILE A 4 -11.87 -10.48 -12.15
N ILE A 5 -12.59 -9.57 -12.80
CA ILE A 5 -12.48 -8.13 -12.59
C ILE A 5 -13.65 -7.64 -11.76
N PHE A 6 -13.35 -7.13 -10.57
CA PHE A 6 -14.26 -6.40 -9.70
C PHE A 6 -14.11 -4.90 -9.93
N SER A 7 -14.92 -4.37 -10.85
CA SER A 7 -14.84 -2.97 -11.29
C SER A 7 -15.77 -2.06 -10.49
N GLY A 8 -15.30 -0.84 -10.18
CA GLY A 8 -16.12 0.24 -9.61
C GLY A 8 -17.04 0.95 -10.61
N VAL A 9 -16.82 0.71 -11.90
CA VAL A 9 -17.37 1.45 -13.05
C VAL A 9 -17.81 0.51 -14.17
N PRO A 10 -18.71 0.93 -15.07
CA PRO A 10 -19.08 0.14 -16.25
C PRO A 10 -17.88 -0.09 -17.17
N TRP A 11 -17.99 -1.06 -18.07
CA TRP A 11 -16.89 -1.40 -18.97
C TRP A 11 -16.39 -0.21 -19.78
N ASP A 12 -17.26 0.70 -20.27
CA ASP A 12 -16.83 1.83 -21.08
C ASP A 12 -15.85 2.78 -20.37
N GLU A 13 -16.03 2.97 -19.07
CA GLU A 13 -15.22 3.87 -18.23
C GLU A 13 -14.02 3.17 -17.59
N TYR A 14 -13.90 1.84 -17.74
CA TYR A 14 -12.83 1.09 -17.10
C TYR A 14 -11.44 1.46 -17.66
N GLY A 15 -10.63 2.12 -16.84
CA GLY A 15 -9.32 2.67 -17.24
C GLY A 15 -8.22 1.63 -17.51
N TYR A 16 -8.38 0.40 -17.01
CA TYR A 16 -7.35 -0.65 -17.11
C TYR A 16 -7.56 -1.65 -18.26
N LYS A 17 -8.42 -1.35 -19.24
CA LYS A 17 -8.64 -2.21 -20.43
C LYS A 17 -7.34 -2.68 -21.06
N ARG A 18 -6.38 -1.75 -21.22
CA ARG A 18 -5.06 -2.06 -21.80
C ARG A 18 -4.28 -3.09 -20.99
N MET A 19 -4.36 -3.05 -19.66
CA MET A 19 -3.72 -4.04 -18.78
C MET A 19 -4.35 -5.43 -18.90
N LEU A 20 -5.65 -5.50 -19.22
CA LEU A 20 -6.34 -6.76 -19.48
C LEU A 20 -5.89 -7.41 -20.81
N GLU A 21 -5.52 -6.61 -21.81
CA GLU A 21 -5.01 -7.10 -23.09
C GLU A 21 -3.69 -7.87 -22.96
N VAL A 22 -2.85 -7.42 -22.03
CA VAL A 22 -1.48 -7.92 -21.81
C VAL A 22 -1.36 -8.95 -20.69
N LEU A 23 -2.47 -9.37 -20.07
CA LEU A 23 -2.48 -10.42 -19.05
C LEU A 23 -1.80 -11.71 -19.58
N PRO A 24 -1.02 -12.43 -18.75
CA PRO A 24 -0.45 -13.71 -19.12
C PRO A 24 -1.54 -14.77 -19.23
N GLU A 25 -1.33 -15.75 -20.13
CA GLU A 25 -2.13 -16.98 -20.26
C GLU A 25 -3.64 -16.85 -19.94
N ARG A 26 -4.35 -15.99 -20.69
CA ARG A 26 -5.77 -15.65 -20.55
C ARG A 26 -6.71 -16.80 -20.96
N GLU A 27 -6.88 -17.82 -20.13
CA GLU A 27 -7.79 -18.93 -20.42
C GLU A 27 -9.26 -18.51 -20.28
N ASP A 28 -9.57 -17.78 -19.21
CA ASP A 28 -10.90 -17.23 -18.98
C ASP A 28 -10.81 -15.87 -18.29
N ILE A 29 -11.62 -14.92 -18.75
CA ILE A 29 -11.71 -13.59 -18.14
C ILE A 29 -13.17 -13.21 -17.96
N VAL A 30 -13.49 -12.89 -16.72
CA VAL A 30 -14.83 -12.49 -16.29
C VAL A 30 -14.79 -11.05 -15.78
N PHE A 31 -15.73 -10.22 -16.24
CA PHE A 31 -15.97 -8.89 -15.71
C PHE A 31 -17.24 -8.90 -14.87
N THR A 32 -17.14 -8.55 -13.58
CA THR A 32 -18.30 -8.40 -12.70
C THR A 32 -18.78 -6.95 -12.82
N GLY A 33 -19.63 -6.71 -13.81
CA GLY A 33 -20.17 -5.41 -14.14
C GLY A 33 -20.88 -5.43 -15.49
N THR A 34 -21.42 -4.30 -15.89
CA THR A 34 -22.23 -4.19 -17.11
C THR A 34 -21.35 -4.22 -18.36
N MET A 35 -21.64 -5.16 -19.27
CA MET A 35 -21.11 -5.20 -20.63
C MET A 35 -22.20 -5.60 -21.62
N THR A 36 -22.35 -4.83 -22.67
CA THR A 36 -23.15 -5.20 -23.85
C THR A 36 -22.56 -6.41 -24.56
N SER A 37 -23.37 -7.16 -25.30
CA SER A 37 -22.90 -8.31 -26.09
C SER A 37 -21.80 -7.94 -27.08
N LEU A 38 -21.88 -6.75 -27.69
CA LEU A 38 -20.86 -6.24 -28.61
C LEU A 38 -19.51 -6.05 -27.90
N GLN A 39 -19.52 -5.44 -26.70
CA GLN A 39 -18.30 -5.27 -25.91
C GLN A 39 -17.68 -6.60 -25.50
N GLN A 40 -18.50 -7.60 -25.19
CA GLN A 40 -18.02 -8.95 -24.85
C GLN A 40 -17.36 -9.63 -26.06
N GLU A 41 -17.98 -9.52 -27.24
CA GLU A 41 -17.41 -10.04 -28.50
C GLU A 41 -16.09 -9.35 -28.87
N ASP A 42 -16.02 -8.02 -28.79
CA ASP A 42 -14.85 -7.23 -29.18
C ASP A 42 -13.64 -7.44 -28.25
N SER A 43 -13.90 -7.60 -26.95
CA SER A 43 -12.87 -7.76 -25.93
C SER A 43 -12.48 -9.22 -25.67
N GLY A 44 -13.34 -10.16 -26.03
CA GLY A 44 -13.24 -11.57 -25.65
C GLY A 44 -13.36 -11.79 -24.14
N ILE A 45 -14.09 -10.92 -23.44
CA ILE A 45 -14.31 -10.97 -21.99
C ILE A 45 -15.79 -11.20 -21.72
N ARG A 46 -16.10 -12.12 -20.81
CA ARG A 46 -17.48 -12.45 -20.44
C ARG A 46 -17.94 -11.57 -19.31
N ALA A 47 -19.16 -11.05 -19.37
CA ALA A 47 -19.80 -10.44 -18.21
C ALA A 47 -20.54 -11.48 -17.39
N LEU A 48 -20.41 -11.41 -16.06
CA LEU A 48 -21.21 -12.21 -15.13
C LEU A 48 -21.75 -11.32 -14.02
N SER A 49 -22.96 -11.63 -13.56
CA SER A 49 -23.48 -11.05 -12.32
C SER A 49 -22.65 -11.52 -11.12
N LEU A 50 -22.70 -10.77 -10.03
CA LEU A 50 -22.00 -11.16 -8.80
C LEU A 50 -22.47 -12.53 -8.27
N ALA A 51 -23.76 -12.85 -8.43
CA ALA A 51 -24.31 -14.13 -8.02
C ALA A 51 -23.74 -15.30 -8.82
N GLU A 52 -23.56 -15.12 -10.14
CA GLU A 52 -22.94 -16.12 -11.00
C GLU A 52 -21.44 -16.24 -10.74
N ALA A 53 -20.75 -15.12 -10.53
CA ALA A 53 -19.33 -15.11 -10.18
C ALA A 53 -19.03 -15.95 -8.93
N CYS A 54 -19.90 -15.92 -7.93
CA CYS A 54 -19.78 -16.73 -6.71
C CYS A 54 -19.88 -18.25 -6.95
N THR A 55 -20.31 -18.71 -8.13
CA THR A 55 -20.37 -20.14 -8.49
C THR A 55 -19.08 -20.67 -9.13
N LEU A 56 -18.15 -19.78 -9.48
CA LEU A 56 -16.88 -20.12 -10.11
C LEU A 56 -15.91 -20.80 -9.12
N PRO A 57 -14.97 -21.63 -9.61
CA PRO A 57 -13.93 -22.23 -8.77
C PRO A 57 -12.92 -21.15 -8.33
N ALA A 58 -13.19 -20.47 -7.22
CA ALA A 58 -12.44 -19.27 -6.82
C ALA A 58 -10.91 -19.44 -6.77
N LYS A 59 -10.43 -20.62 -6.35
CA LYS A 59 -8.99 -20.93 -6.26
C LYS A 59 -8.28 -21.12 -7.60
N GLU A 60 -9.00 -21.03 -8.71
CA GLU A 60 -8.41 -21.00 -10.06
C GLU A 60 -8.31 -19.57 -10.62
N TYR A 61 -8.84 -18.57 -9.90
CA TYR A 61 -8.96 -17.20 -10.38
C TYR A 61 -8.02 -16.24 -9.62
N THR A 62 -7.45 -15.30 -10.37
CA THR A 62 -6.87 -14.06 -9.84
C THR A 62 -7.90 -12.94 -9.91
N ALA A 63 -8.17 -12.29 -8.78
CA ALA A 63 -9.10 -11.16 -8.72
C ALA A 63 -8.39 -9.83 -8.96
N LEU A 64 -8.84 -9.05 -9.93
CA LEU A 64 -8.43 -7.67 -10.18
C LEU A 64 -9.48 -6.74 -9.61
N VAL A 65 -9.14 -5.96 -8.59
CA VAL A 65 -10.10 -5.18 -7.80
C VAL A 65 -9.80 -3.70 -7.95
N SER A 66 -10.67 -2.95 -8.62
CA SER A 66 -10.47 -1.51 -8.88
C SER A 66 -11.29 -0.59 -7.98
N SER A 67 -12.08 -1.16 -7.06
CA SER A 67 -12.78 -0.40 -6.02
C SER A 67 -12.59 -1.07 -4.66
N PRO A 68 -12.18 -0.33 -3.61
CA PRO A 68 -11.96 -0.88 -2.28
C PRO A 68 -13.24 -1.42 -1.63
N TYR A 69 -14.41 -0.94 -2.06
CA TYR A 69 -15.70 -1.38 -1.54
C TYR A 69 -16.06 -2.81 -1.96
N TRP A 70 -15.39 -3.38 -2.97
CA TRP A 70 -15.53 -4.80 -3.31
C TRP A 70 -14.83 -5.74 -2.33
N LEU A 71 -14.04 -5.23 -1.37
CA LEU A 71 -13.20 -6.04 -0.50
C LEU A 71 -13.99 -7.14 0.23
N GLN A 72 -15.20 -6.85 0.71
CA GLN A 72 -16.03 -7.86 1.37
C GLN A 72 -16.40 -9.02 0.44
N ASP A 73 -16.83 -8.71 -0.79
CA ASP A 73 -17.23 -9.72 -1.78
C ASP A 73 -16.03 -10.52 -2.29
N VAL A 74 -14.89 -9.86 -2.51
CA VAL A 74 -13.64 -10.51 -2.92
C VAL A 74 -13.14 -11.48 -1.86
N LEU A 75 -13.17 -11.07 -0.58
CA LEU A 75 -12.78 -11.94 0.53
C LEU A 75 -13.75 -13.12 0.71
N ALA A 76 -15.05 -12.91 0.46
CA ALA A 76 -16.04 -13.98 0.48
C ALA A 76 -15.87 -14.97 -0.69
N PHE A 77 -15.52 -14.46 -1.89
CA PHE A 77 -15.19 -15.28 -3.05
C PHE A 77 -13.94 -16.13 -2.78
N GLY A 78 -12.91 -15.54 -2.17
CA GLY A 78 -11.70 -16.25 -1.77
C GLY A 78 -10.83 -16.71 -2.93
N PRO A 79 -10.38 -15.81 -3.83
CA PRO A 79 -9.59 -16.14 -5.01
C PRO A 79 -8.22 -16.78 -4.65
N ALA A 80 -7.49 -17.25 -5.66
CA ALA A 80 -6.10 -17.67 -5.50
C ALA A 80 -5.21 -16.49 -5.09
N PHE A 81 -5.36 -15.38 -5.82
CA PHE A 81 -4.62 -14.14 -5.60
C PHE A 81 -5.55 -12.93 -5.73
N ILE A 82 -5.24 -11.87 -4.98
CA ILE A 82 -5.94 -10.58 -5.01
C ILE A 82 -4.96 -9.53 -5.53
N ILE A 83 -5.38 -8.77 -6.54
CA ILE A 83 -4.65 -7.64 -7.07
C ILE A 83 -5.49 -6.38 -6.85
N ALA A 84 -4.93 -5.43 -6.10
CA ALA A 84 -5.54 -4.13 -5.92
C ALA A 84 -5.11 -3.18 -7.04
N LEU A 85 -6.06 -2.66 -7.80
CA LEU A 85 -5.84 -1.57 -8.76
C LEU A 85 -6.27 -0.26 -8.10
N LEU A 86 -5.31 0.42 -7.47
CA LEU A 86 -5.59 1.59 -6.64
C LEU A 86 -5.70 2.86 -7.48
N GLU A 87 -6.76 3.61 -7.22
CA GLU A 87 -7.03 4.91 -7.82
C GLU A 87 -7.16 5.99 -6.75
N ARG A 88 -7.06 7.25 -7.19
CA ARG A 88 -7.39 8.39 -6.33
C ARG A 88 -8.88 8.32 -5.99
N CYS A 89 -9.25 8.79 -4.80
CA CYS A 89 -10.66 8.88 -4.43
C CYS A 89 -11.48 9.55 -5.55
N PRO A 90 -12.49 8.86 -6.11
CA PRO A 90 -13.37 9.42 -7.11
C PRO A 90 -14.11 10.65 -6.57
N GLU A 91 -14.53 11.53 -7.47
CA GLU A 91 -15.39 12.66 -7.10
C GLU A 91 -16.72 12.14 -6.55
N GLY A 92 -17.16 12.70 -5.40
CA GLY A 92 -18.42 12.35 -4.75
C GLY A 92 -18.34 11.18 -3.77
N GLU A 93 -17.20 10.50 -3.64
CA GLU A 93 -16.98 9.52 -2.57
C GLU A 93 -16.34 10.19 -1.33
N ASP A 94 -16.52 9.59 -0.15
CA ASP A 94 -15.86 10.05 1.08
C ASP A 94 -14.38 9.65 1.06
N VAL A 95 -13.50 10.66 1.12
CA VAL A 95 -12.04 10.45 1.02
C VAL A 95 -11.50 9.60 2.18
N ASN A 96 -11.98 9.81 3.40
CA ASN A 96 -11.47 9.07 4.57
C ASN A 96 -11.86 7.60 4.50
N LEU A 97 -13.11 7.33 4.11
CA LEU A 97 -13.59 5.98 3.89
C LEU A 97 -12.82 5.32 2.74
N TRP A 98 -12.72 5.99 1.59
CA TRP A 98 -12.00 5.50 0.42
C TRP A 98 -10.56 5.13 0.74
N ASP A 99 -9.82 6.03 1.39
CA ASP A 99 -8.40 5.83 1.72
C ASP A 99 -8.22 4.70 2.73
N LYS A 100 -9.08 4.61 3.75
CA LYS A 100 -9.07 3.51 4.73
C LYS A 100 -9.27 2.15 4.06
N TYR A 101 -10.32 2.01 3.25
CA TYR A 101 -10.63 0.72 2.60
C TYR A 101 -9.68 0.42 1.43
N SER A 102 -9.08 1.43 0.79
CA SER A 102 -7.98 1.26 -0.16
C SER A 102 -6.72 0.74 0.55
N GLY A 103 -6.39 1.27 1.73
CA GLY A 103 -5.30 0.77 2.57
C GLY A 103 -5.52 -0.70 2.98
N LEU A 104 -6.75 -1.04 3.38
CA LEU A 104 -7.14 -2.41 3.71
C LEU A 104 -7.08 -3.35 2.50
N LEU A 105 -7.62 -2.94 1.35
CA LEU A 105 -7.53 -3.72 0.11
C LEU A 105 -6.07 -3.96 -0.28
N ALA A 106 -5.24 -2.92 -0.23
CA ALA A 106 -3.81 -3.03 -0.53
C ALA A 106 -3.07 -3.94 0.47
N ALA A 107 -3.50 -4.00 1.74
CA ALA A 107 -2.90 -4.88 2.75
C ALA A 107 -3.31 -6.36 2.58
N LYS A 108 -4.43 -6.59 1.89
CA LYS A 108 -4.93 -7.92 1.52
C LYS A 108 -4.42 -8.43 0.18
N ALA A 109 -3.99 -7.51 -0.69
CA ALA A 109 -3.55 -7.85 -2.02
C ALA A 109 -2.17 -8.51 -2.03
N ASP A 110 -2.00 -9.47 -2.93
CA ASP A 110 -0.71 -10.08 -3.26
C ASP A 110 0.11 -9.16 -4.18
N LEU A 111 -0.57 -8.31 -4.94
CA LEU A 111 0.04 -7.31 -5.82
C LEU A 111 -0.81 -6.03 -5.83
N VAL A 112 -0.15 -4.87 -5.85
CA VAL A 112 -0.81 -3.56 -5.96
C VAL A 112 -0.39 -2.88 -7.25
N GLY A 113 -1.34 -2.55 -8.11
CA GLY A 113 -1.14 -1.77 -9.33
C GLY A 113 -1.72 -0.37 -9.19
N THR A 114 -1.04 0.64 -9.72
CA THR A 114 -1.62 1.99 -9.84
C THR A 114 -0.98 2.80 -10.96
N ALA A 115 -1.78 3.61 -11.67
CA ALA A 115 -1.29 4.59 -12.64
C ALA A 115 -0.89 5.92 -11.98
N SER A 116 -1.24 6.15 -10.71
CA SER A 116 -0.93 7.39 -9.99
C SER A 116 0.48 7.31 -9.38
N GLU A 117 1.39 8.15 -9.86
CA GLU A 117 2.78 8.26 -9.36
C GLU A 117 2.84 8.45 -7.83
N ARG A 118 1.95 9.29 -7.30
CA ARG A 118 1.84 9.55 -5.86
C ARG A 118 1.52 8.26 -5.09
N LEU A 119 0.47 7.56 -5.53
CA LEU A 119 0.05 6.30 -4.88
C LEU A 119 1.15 5.24 -5.02
N PHE A 120 1.83 5.19 -6.17
CA PHE A 120 2.92 4.25 -6.40
C PHE A 120 4.04 4.41 -5.36
N LEU A 121 4.51 5.64 -5.13
CA LEU A 121 5.52 5.92 -4.11
C LEU A 121 5.03 5.63 -2.70
N GLU A 122 3.82 6.08 -2.34
CA GLU A 122 3.21 5.80 -1.03
C GLU A 122 3.10 4.31 -0.74
N GLN A 123 2.69 3.51 -1.74
CA GLN A 123 2.59 2.06 -1.58
C GLN A 123 3.97 1.40 -1.53
N LEU A 124 4.96 1.83 -2.32
CA LEU A 124 6.34 1.31 -2.24
C LEU A 124 6.97 1.51 -0.86
N LEU A 125 6.67 2.64 -0.21
CA LEU A 125 7.12 2.94 1.16
C LEU A 125 6.34 2.14 2.22
N SER A 126 5.17 1.60 1.88
CA SER A 126 4.31 0.86 2.81
C SER A 126 4.45 -0.66 2.68
N ARG A 127 4.72 -1.18 1.48
CA ARG A 127 4.71 -2.62 1.20
C ARG A 127 5.56 -3.01 -0.02
N SER A 128 5.80 -4.31 -0.16
CA SER A 128 6.37 -4.91 -1.37
C SER A 128 5.28 -5.25 -2.40
N GLY A 129 5.67 -5.60 -3.62
CA GLY A 129 4.72 -6.06 -4.64
C GLY A 129 3.85 -4.94 -5.20
N VAL A 130 4.47 -3.80 -5.54
CA VAL A 130 3.77 -2.65 -6.12
C VAL A 130 4.24 -2.46 -7.55
N VAL A 131 3.32 -2.37 -8.50
CA VAL A 131 3.56 -2.17 -9.93
C VAL A 131 3.04 -0.81 -10.34
N TYR A 132 3.90 -0.01 -10.98
CA TYR A 132 3.44 1.20 -11.65
C TYR A 132 2.80 0.84 -12.99
N LEU A 133 1.58 1.34 -13.24
CA LEU A 133 0.77 1.01 -14.42
C LEU A 133 0.66 2.18 -15.41
N SER A 134 1.62 3.08 -15.37
CA SER A 134 1.71 4.21 -16.29
C SER A 134 3.15 4.38 -16.74
N GLY A 135 3.36 4.92 -17.92
CA GLY A 135 4.69 5.11 -18.49
C GLY A 135 4.60 5.80 -19.83
N ASP A 136 5.55 6.70 -20.06
CA ASP A 136 5.64 7.49 -21.28
C ASP A 136 6.85 7.08 -22.14
N ASP A 137 7.48 5.93 -21.86
CA ASP A 137 8.65 5.51 -22.61
C ASP A 137 8.25 5.14 -24.05
N PRO A 138 8.81 5.82 -25.08
CA PRO A 138 8.50 5.51 -26.47
C PRO A 138 9.08 4.17 -26.94
N LEU A 139 9.96 3.54 -26.15
CA LEU A 139 10.60 2.27 -26.52
C LEU A 139 9.66 1.08 -26.25
N SER A 140 9.72 0.09 -27.15
CA SER A 140 9.05 -1.19 -26.93
C SER A 140 9.97 -2.16 -26.17
N TYR A 141 9.46 -2.73 -25.10
CA TYR A 141 10.15 -3.65 -24.19
C TYR A 141 9.81 -5.13 -24.44
N GLY A 142 9.10 -5.41 -25.54
CA GLY A 142 8.75 -6.76 -25.94
C GLY A 142 7.55 -6.79 -26.88
N MET A 143 7.22 -7.98 -27.36
CA MET A 143 6.03 -8.20 -28.16
C MET A 143 5.26 -9.40 -27.63
N ILE A 144 3.94 -9.30 -27.65
CA ILE A 144 3.05 -10.44 -27.43
C ILE A 144 2.15 -10.61 -28.65
N ARG A 145 1.90 -11.86 -29.03
CA ARG A 145 0.93 -12.21 -30.07
C ARG A 145 -0.31 -12.80 -29.43
N ARG A 146 -1.48 -12.29 -29.81
CA ARG A 146 -2.79 -12.79 -29.38
C ARG A 146 -3.67 -12.97 -30.60
N GLY A 147 -3.85 -14.23 -31.02
CA GLY A 147 -4.47 -14.56 -32.29
C GLY A 147 -3.71 -13.91 -33.46
N GLU A 148 -4.40 -13.04 -34.19
CA GLU A 148 -3.83 -12.27 -35.32
C GLU A 148 -3.29 -10.90 -34.90
N ARG A 149 -3.56 -10.44 -33.66
CA ARG A 149 -3.08 -9.15 -33.16
C ARG A 149 -1.69 -9.28 -32.55
N LEU A 150 -0.86 -8.29 -32.83
CA LEU A 150 0.48 -8.15 -32.25
C LEU A 150 0.51 -6.88 -31.40
N TYR A 151 0.88 -7.03 -30.13
CA TYR A 151 1.00 -5.91 -29.20
C TYR A 151 2.47 -5.68 -28.89
N PHE A 152 2.91 -4.44 -29.07
CA PHE A 152 4.20 -3.96 -28.60
C PHE A 152 4.03 -3.50 -27.16
N LEU A 153 4.83 -4.05 -26.26
CA LEU A 153 4.73 -3.76 -24.84
C LEU A 153 5.52 -2.50 -24.50
N ALA A 154 4.91 -1.61 -23.72
CA ALA A 154 5.63 -0.60 -22.95
C ALA A 154 6.41 -1.24 -21.78
N ASP A 155 7.27 -0.47 -21.12
CA ASP A 155 8.04 -0.90 -19.94
C ASP A 155 7.12 -1.40 -18.82
N PHE A 156 6.14 -0.60 -18.43
CA PHE A 156 5.20 -0.92 -17.37
C PHE A 156 4.30 -2.10 -17.71
N GLU A 157 3.97 -2.31 -18.99
CA GLU A 157 3.22 -3.47 -19.47
C GLU A 157 4.02 -4.77 -19.36
N ALA A 158 5.32 -4.71 -19.68
CA ALA A 158 6.22 -5.83 -19.53
C ALA A 158 6.42 -6.19 -18.05
N VAL A 159 6.57 -5.19 -17.18
CA VAL A 159 6.65 -5.38 -15.72
C VAL A 159 5.36 -5.98 -15.18
N TRP A 160 4.20 -5.42 -15.54
CA TRP A 160 2.88 -5.93 -15.15
C TRP A 160 2.69 -7.39 -15.52
N LYS A 161 2.97 -7.76 -16.78
CA LYS A 161 2.86 -9.14 -17.24
C LYS A 161 3.76 -10.09 -16.41
N LYS A 162 5.02 -9.72 -16.20
CA LYS A 162 5.97 -10.54 -15.43
C LYS A 162 5.55 -10.70 -13.97
N ALA A 163 5.13 -9.62 -13.31
CA ALA A 163 4.68 -9.65 -11.93
C ALA A 163 3.50 -10.61 -11.74
N LEU A 164 2.58 -10.68 -12.73
CA LEU A 164 1.49 -11.64 -12.73
C LEU A 164 1.92 -13.09 -12.96
N GLU A 165 2.88 -13.32 -13.86
CA GLU A 165 3.43 -14.65 -14.10
C GLU A 165 4.10 -15.20 -12.85
N GLU A 166 4.85 -14.35 -12.13
CA GLU A 166 5.55 -14.71 -10.90
C GLU A 166 4.60 -15.12 -9.76
N LEU A 167 3.40 -14.55 -9.67
CA LEU A 167 2.41 -14.95 -8.66
C LEU A 167 2.05 -16.44 -8.75
N TRP A 168 2.02 -16.99 -9.97
CA TRP A 168 1.64 -18.37 -10.23
C TRP A 168 2.83 -19.33 -10.34
N LEU A 169 4.07 -18.82 -10.20
CA LEU A 169 5.24 -19.69 -10.15
C LEU A 169 5.30 -20.47 -8.83
N PRO A 170 5.71 -21.76 -8.86
CA PRO A 170 6.00 -22.49 -7.64
C PRO A 170 7.05 -21.75 -6.78
N PRO A 171 6.94 -21.78 -5.43
CA PRO A 171 7.86 -21.07 -4.52
C PRO A 171 9.34 -21.40 -4.69
N ASP A 172 9.65 -22.59 -5.21
CA ASP A 172 11.00 -23.12 -5.39
C ASP A 172 11.57 -22.83 -6.80
N THR A 173 10.87 -22.05 -7.61
CA THR A 173 11.36 -21.67 -8.95
C THR A 173 12.38 -20.55 -8.80
N ASP A 174 13.58 -20.74 -9.34
CA ASP A 174 14.57 -19.66 -9.45
C ASP A 174 13.95 -18.49 -10.23
N CYS A 175 13.60 -17.42 -9.51
CA CYS A 175 13.17 -16.16 -10.11
C CYS A 175 14.33 -15.56 -10.92
N PRO A 176 14.03 -14.76 -11.97
CA PRO A 176 15.06 -14.14 -12.80
C PRO A 176 16.08 -13.34 -11.98
N ASP A 177 17.32 -13.27 -12.50
CA ASP A 177 18.50 -12.67 -11.85
C ASP A 177 18.32 -11.20 -11.39
N GLU A 178 17.34 -10.47 -11.92
CA GLU A 178 16.99 -9.11 -11.50
C GLU A 178 15.48 -8.98 -11.20
N PRO A 179 15.08 -8.58 -9.98
CA PRO A 179 13.68 -8.36 -9.63
C PRO A 179 13.07 -7.24 -10.48
N TRP A 180 11.90 -7.48 -11.08
CA TRP A 180 11.18 -6.45 -11.86
C TRP A 180 10.89 -5.18 -11.04
N ALA A 181 10.78 -5.32 -9.72
CA ALA A 181 10.60 -4.21 -8.81
C ALA A 181 11.77 -3.22 -8.86
N GLU A 182 12.99 -3.70 -9.07
CA GLU A 182 14.17 -2.84 -9.22
C GLU A 182 14.23 -2.22 -10.61
N ILE A 183 13.89 -2.99 -11.65
CA ILE A 183 13.85 -2.52 -13.04
C ILE A 183 12.93 -1.30 -13.18
N GLN A 184 11.68 -1.38 -12.68
CA GLN A 184 10.76 -0.24 -12.75
C GLN A 184 11.30 0.98 -12.00
N LEU A 185 11.94 0.79 -10.84
CA LEU A 185 12.48 1.89 -10.04
C LEU A 185 13.64 2.59 -10.78
N ARG A 186 14.50 1.82 -11.46
CA ARG A 186 15.58 2.37 -12.29
C ARG A 186 15.02 3.18 -13.46
N HIS A 187 14.00 2.66 -14.17
CA HIS A 187 13.34 3.40 -15.25
C HIS A 187 12.73 4.73 -14.77
N ARG A 188 12.05 4.72 -13.61
CA ARG A 188 11.53 5.95 -13.01
C ARG A 188 12.63 6.89 -12.56
N ALA A 189 13.69 6.40 -11.92
CA ALA A 189 14.84 7.21 -11.55
C ALA A 189 15.48 7.90 -12.76
N ASP A 190 15.71 7.16 -13.84
CA ASP A 190 16.31 7.68 -15.08
C ASP A 190 15.41 8.72 -15.75
N TYR A 191 14.09 8.51 -15.75
CA TYR A 191 13.13 9.51 -16.21
C TYR A 191 13.27 10.83 -15.43
N TYR A 192 13.25 10.80 -14.10
CA TYR A 192 13.36 12.04 -13.31
C TYR A 192 14.76 12.66 -13.36
N LEU A 193 15.82 11.88 -13.50
CA LEU A 193 17.17 12.38 -13.75
C LEU A 193 17.24 13.13 -15.08
N SER A 194 16.64 12.60 -16.14
CA SER A 194 16.50 13.29 -17.43
C SER A 194 15.68 14.59 -17.29
N MET A 195 14.59 14.54 -16.52
CA MET A 195 13.76 15.71 -16.26
C MET A 195 14.47 16.78 -15.43
N CYS A 196 15.36 16.43 -14.50
CA CYS A 196 16.20 17.40 -13.78
C CYS A 196 17.07 18.21 -14.74
N GLY A 197 17.56 17.60 -15.83
CA GLY A 197 18.30 18.30 -16.88
C GLY A 197 17.44 19.25 -17.71
N LYS A 198 16.17 18.89 -17.95
CA LYS A 198 15.22 19.70 -18.74
C LYS A 198 14.57 20.82 -17.92
N LEU A 199 14.32 20.57 -16.64
CA LEU A 199 13.60 21.44 -15.71
C LEU A 199 14.43 21.68 -14.43
N PRO A 200 15.63 22.30 -14.53
CA PRO A 200 16.57 22.42 -13.40
C PRO A 200 16.07 23.31 -12.26
N GLN A 201 15.04 24.12 -12.48
CA GLN A 201 14.46 25.03 -11.47
C GLN A 201 13.18 24.47 -10.83
N GLN A 202 12.79 23.23 -11.15
CA GLN A 202 11.59 22.62 -10.60
C GLN A 202 11.96 21.75 -9.38
N PRO A 203 11.57 22.14 -8.14
CA PRO A 203 11.94 21.39 -6.94
C PRO A 203 11.35 19.98 -6.95
N THR A 204 10.08 19.82 -7.32
CA THR A 204 9.38 18.53 -7.33
C THR A 204 10.08 17.47 -8.19
N VAL A 205 10.71 17.87 -9.30
CA VAL A 205 11.44 16.94 -10.18
C VAL A 205 12.68 16.38 -9.46
N HIS A 206 13.40 17.23 -8.72
CA HIS A 206 14.56 16.82 -7.93
C HIS A 206 14.14 15.96 -6.73
N TYR A 207 13.03 16.31 -6.08
CA TYR A 207 12.47 15.51 -4.99
C TYR A 207 12.12 14.10 -5.45
N LEU A 208 11.38 13.95 -6.56
CA LEU A 208 11.01 12.64 -7.09
C LEU A 208 12.23 11.82 -7.51
N ALA A 209 13.21 12.45 -8.17
CA ALA A 209 14.49 11.77 -8.46
C ALA A 209 15.17 11.27 -7.18
N ALA A 210 15.22 12.10 -6.14
CA ALA A 210 15.79 11.72 -4.85
C ALA A 210 15.02 10.58 -4.18
N SER A 211 13.68 10.57 -4.24
CA SER A 211 12.84 9.49 -3.69
C SER A 211 13.10 8.15 -4.37
N TYR A 212 13.18 8.11 -5.71
CA TYR A 212 13.50 6.87 -6.43
C TYR A 212 14.91 6.37 -6.16
N LEU A 213 15.89 7.28 -6.14
CA LEU A 213 17.27 6.94 -5.82
C LEU A 213 17.41 6.50 -4.36
N TYR A 214 16.63 7.08 -3.44
CA TYR A 214 16.54 6.61 -2.06
C TYR A 214 16.04 5.16 -2.01
N LEU A 215 14.96 4.82 -2.72
CA LEU A 215 14.43 3.46 -2.78
C LEU A 215 15.47 2.47 -3.32
N LEU A 216 16.20 2.86 -4.37
CA LEU A 216 17.33 2.11 -4.95
C LEU A 216 18.59 2.06 -4.07
N GLY A 217 18.66 2.85 -2.98
CA GLY A 217 19.84 2.92 -2.11
C GLY A 217 21.02 3.71 -2.71
N ASP A 218 20.79 4.54 -3.72
CA ASP A 218 21.82 5.31 -4.41
C ASP A 218 22.26 6.56 -3.61
N GLY A 219 23.58 6.77 -3.56
CA GLY A 219 24.23 7.91 -2.91
C GLY A 219 23.86 9.29 -3.49
N ARG A 220 23.36 9.35 -4.72
CA ARG A 220 22.93 10.60 -5.36
C ARG A 220 21.63 11.17 -4.79
N ALA A 221 20.84 10.36 -4.06
CA ALA A 221 19.58 10.80 -3.46
C ALA A 221 19.74 12.06 -2.58
N ALA A 222 20.78 12.09 -1.73
CA ALA A 222 21.05 13.23 -0.86
C ALA A 222 21.33 14.53 -1.65
N GLU A 223 22.11 14.46 -2.73
CA GLU A 223 22.49 15.63 -3.53
C GLU A 223 21.26 16.26 -4.21
N LEU A 224 20.37 15.41 -4.73
CA LEU A 224 19.13 15.87 -5.37
C LEU A 224 18.13 16.38 -4.35
N LEU A 225 18.04 15.76 -3.17
CA LEU A 225 17.22 16.28 -2.09
C LEU A 225 17.70 17.66 -1.61
N THR A 226 19.01 17.87 -1.50
CA THR A 226 19.60 19.19 -1.20
C THR A 226 19.18 20.22 -2.24
N LYS A 227 19.30 19.92 -3.53
CA LYS A 227 18.84 20.83 -4.59
C LYS A 227 17.35 21.14 -4.49
N SER A 228 16.52 20.11 -4.26
CA SER A 228 15.07 20.30 -4.08
C SER A 228 14.78 21.23 -2.90
N PHE A 229 15.42 20.98 -1.76
CA PHE A 229 15.25 21.78 -0.56
C PHE A 229 15.67 23.24 -0.75
N GLU A 230 16.83 23.48 -1.38
CA GLU A 230 17.30 24.83 -1.70
C GLU A 230 16.33 25.57 -2.63
N LEU A 231 15.83 24.91 -3.68
CA LEU A 231 14.82 25.47 -4.57
C LEU A 231 13.50 25.77 -3.83
N MET A 232 13.06 24.88 -2.95
CA MET A 232 11.86 25.11 -2.13
C MET A 232 12.00 26.34 -1.23
N LEU A 233 13.17 26.53 -0.61
CA LEU A 233 13.47 27.72 0.18
C LEU A 233 13.51 28.99 -0.67
N LEU A 234 14.08 28.94 -1.88
CA LEU A 234 14.12 30.08 -2.80
C LEU A 234 12.73 30.50 -3.30
N HIS A 235 11.77 29.57 -3.31
CA HIS A 235 10.38 29.82 -3.68
C HIS A 235 9.47 30.13 -2.48
N ASP A 236 10.04 30.36 -1.29
CA ASP A 236 9.33 30.68 -0.04
C ASP A 236 8.27 29.64 0.38
N TYR A 237 8.48 28.36 0.04
CA TYR A 237 7.62 27.28 0.53
C TYR A 237 7.96 26.93 1.99
N THR A 238 7.04 27.25 2.91
CA THR A 238 7.26 27.16 4.36
C THR A 238 7.28 25.73 4.91
N ASP A 239 6.65 24.78 4.23
CA ASP A 239 6.48 23.40 4.74
C ASP A 239 7.63 22.45 4.34
N CYS A 240 8.73 23.00 3.79
CA CYS A 240 9.87 22.20 3.32
C CYS A 240 10.70 21.58 4.46
N LEU A 241 10.61 22.09 5.70
CA LEU A 241 11.33 21.51 6.84
C LEU A 241 10.79 20.13 7.22
N HIS A 242 9.47 19.98 7.33
CA HIS A 242 8.85 18.70 7.68
C HIS A 242 8.84 17.70 6.52
N SER A 243 8.70 18.18 5.28
CA SER A 243 8.64 17.30 4.10
C SER A 243 10.02 16.93 3.57
N HIS A 244 10.89 17.90 3.29
CA HIS A 244 12.16 17.66 2.62
C HIS A 244 13.31 17.49 3.62
N TYR A 245 13.43 18.37 4.61
CA TYR A 245 14.57 18.31 5.53
C TYR A 245 14.53 17.05 6.39
N ARG A 246 13.34 16.64 6.86
CA ARG A 246 13.18 15.38 7.60
C ARG A 246 13.65 14.18 6.79
N PHE A 247 13.43 14.17 5.47
CA PHE A 247 13.82 13.07 4.59
C PHE A 247 15.34 12.81 4.56
N PHE A 248 16.19 13.80 4.88
CA PHE A 248 17.62 13.56 5.07
C PHE A 248 17.90 12.53 6.18
N SER A 249 17.07 12.47 7.22
CA SER A 249 17.24 11.49 8.30
C SER A 249 17.06 10.05 7.79
N ALA A 250 16.08 9.77 6.92
CA ALA A 250 15.94 8.45 6.31
C ALA A 250 17.12 8.11 5.39
N ILE A 251 17.57 9.06 4.57
CA ILE A 251 18.74 8.86 3.69
C ILE A 251 20.01 8.58 4.52
N GLY A 252 20.23 9.35 5.60
CA GLY A 252 21.34 9.16 6.52
C GLY A 252 21.29 7.81 7.22
N ALA A 253 20.11 7.40 7.67
CA ALA A 253 19.88 6.10 8.30
C ALA A 253 20.13 4.94 7.34
N LYS A 254 19.70 5.05 6.07
CA LYS A 254 19.94 4.04 5.03
C LYS A 254 21.43 3.87 4.69
N ARG A 255 22.24 4.92 4.88
CA ARG A 255 23.71 4.90 4.72
C ARG A 255 24.47 4.47 5.97
N GLY A 256 23.76 4.16 7.07
CA GLY A 256 24.36 3.77 8.34
C GLY A 256 24.92 4.92 9.19
N ASN A 257 24.76 6.18 8.76
CA ASN A 257 25.17 7.37 9.51
C ASN A 257 24.07 7.82 10.47
N LEU A 258 23.80 6.98 11.48
CA LEU A 258 22.68 7.17 12.41
C LEU A 258 22.86 8.40 13.30
N GLU A 259 24.09 8.73 13.67
CA GLU A 259 24.42 9.89 14.48
C GLU A 259 23.99 11.20 13.80
N LEU A 260 24.26 11.33 12.49
CA LEU A 260 23.80 12.47 11.70
C LEU A 260 22.29 12.42 11.49
N ALA A 261 21.74 11.23 11.19
CA ALA A 261 20.33 11.05 10.91
C ALA A 261 19.43 11.46 12.09
N VAL A 262 19.81 11.07 13.31
CA VAL A 262 19.09 11.47 14.54
C VAL A 262 19.13 12.99 14.73
N ARG A 263 20.27 13.64 14.50
CA ARG A 263 20.38 15.11 14.58
C ARG A 263 19.51 15.81 13.54
N GLN A 264 19.43 15.27 12.32
CA GLN A 264 18.57 15.80 11.27
C GLN A 264 17.09 15.69 11.63
N TYR A 265 16.67 14.56 12.21
CA TYR A 265 15.31 14.40 12.72
C TYR A 265 15.01 15.40 13.85
N GLU A 266 15.93 15.54 14.81
CA GLU A 266 15.81 16.42 15.98
C GLU A 266 15.54 17.89 15.59
N ILE A 267 16.15 18.38 14.51
CA ILE A 267 15.91 19.75 13.99
C ILE A 267 14.45 19.96 13.58
N THR A 268 13.77 18.90 13.12
CA THR A 268 12.38 18.93 12.67
C THR A 268 11.37 18.50 13.73
N ALA A 269 11.83 18.21 14.95
CA ALA A 269 11.00 17.72 16.04
C ALA A 269 10.42 18.89 16.86
N PHE A 270 9.24 19.38 16.47
CA PHE A 270 8.62 20.54 17.11
C PHE A 270 7.57 20.15 18.15
N THR A 271 6.82 19.06 17.93
CA THR A 271 5.79 18.61 18.86
C THR A 271 6.37 17.93 20.11
N ALA A 272 5.55 17.75 21.14
CA ALA A 272 5.98 17.06 22.36
C ALA A 272 6.29 15.58 22.08
N GLU A 273 5.49 14.94 21.23
CA GLU A 273 5.67 13.56 20.79
C GLU A 273 6.98 13.41 20.00
N GLU A 274 7.25 14.32 19.06
CA GLU A 274 8.47 14.28 18.25
C GLU A 274 9.73 14.49 19.10
N LYS A 275 9.68 15.39 20.09
CA LYS A 275 10.78 15.62 21.04
C LYS A 275 11.01 14.44 21.96
N ALA A 276 9.94 13.82 22.46
CA ALA A 276 10.04 12.59 23.25
C ALA A 276 10.68 11.46 22.42
N LEU A 277 10.30 11.36 21.15
CA LEU A 277 10.90 10.41 20.22
C LEU A 277 12.39 10.71 19.96
N SER A 278 12.75 11.97 19.75
CA SER A 278 14.17 12.36 19.61
C SER A 278 15.01 11.92 20.82
N ALA A 279 14.49 12.14 22.04
CA ALA A 279 15.15 11.66 23.26
C ALA A 279 15.24 10.12 23.31
N GLN A 280 14.23 9.40 22.82
CA GLN A 280 14.27 7.94 22.69
C GLN A 280 15.36 7.48 21.71
N LEU A 281 15.44 8.11 20.54
CA LEU A 281 16.46 7.79 19.52
C LEU A 281 17.87 7.99 20.08
N GLN A 282 18.12 9.08 20.80
CA GLN A 282 19.41 9.34 21.45
C GLN A 282 19.74 8.28 22.50
N ARG A 283 18.75 7.81 23.29
CA ARG A 283 18.94 6.73 24.26
C ARG A 283 19.33 5.41 23.58
N TRP A 284 18.60 5.01 22.54
CA TRP A 284 18.91 3.79 21.79
C TRP A 284 20.28 3.88 21.11
N LEU A 285 20.62 5.04 20.55
CA LEU A 285 21.94 5.27 19.95
C LEU A 285 23.05 5.12 21.00
N GLY A 286 22.87 5.70 22.19
CA GLY A 286 23.82 5.59 23.30
C GLY A 286 23.96 4.18 23.87
N SER A 287 22.92 3.34 23.79
CA SER A 287 22.95 1.93 24.23
C SER A 287 23.40 0.96 23.12
N GLY A 288 23.71 1.44 21.92
CA GLY A 288 24.11 0.62 20.78
C GLY A 288 22.96 -0.09 20.05
N ALA A 289 21.70 0.23 20.33
CA ALA A 289 20.53 -0.34 19.66
C ALA A 289 20.28 0.33 18.30
N ARG A 290 21.25 0.20 17.38
CA ARG A 290 21.30 0.92 16.10
C ARG A 290 20.12 0.57 15.17
N GLU A 291 19.70 -0.69 15.16
CA GLU A 291 18.61 -1.18 14.33
C GLU A 291 17.26 -0.59 14.75
N LEU A 292 17.03 -0.38 16.06
CA LEU A 292 15.82 0.28 16.55
C LEU A 292 15.78 1.75 16.13
N VAL A 293 16.92 2.46 16.22
CA VAL A 293 17.05 3.83 15.72
C VAL A 293 16.75 3.88 14.23
N GLN A 294 17.32 2.96 13.45
CA GLN A 294 17.14 2.92 12.01
C GLN A 294 15.67 2.64 11.63
N ALA A 295 15.03 1.64 12.26
CA ALA A 295 13.63 1.31 12.00
C ALA A 295 12.69 2.48 12.31
N GLU A 296 12.91 3.15 13.44
CA GLU A 296 12.06 4.25 13.85
C GLU A 296 12.26 5.49 12.98
N LEU A 297 13.49 5.76 12.53
CA LEU A 297 13.75 6.79 11.52
C LEU A 297 13.08 6.48 10.18
N TYR A 298 13.00 5.22 9.76
CA TYR A 298 12.20 4.85 8.60
C TYR A 298 10.71 5.12 8.82
N ARG A 299 10.16 4.71 9.96
CA ARG A 299 8.74 4.88 10.29
C ARG A 299 8.31 6.36 10.29
N VAL A 300 9.08 7.26 10.90
CA VAL A 300 8.75 8.70 10.93
C VAL A 300 8.95 9.42 9.59
N ASN A 301 9.58 8.75 8.62
CA ASN A 301 9.67 9.17 7.23
C ASN A 301 8.73 8.35 6.32
N GLU A 302 7.76 7.67 6.90
CA GLU A 302 6.72 6.88 6.22
C GLU A 302 7.23 5.66 5.42
N ASP A 303 8.52 5.31 5.53
CA ASP A 303 9.10 4.08 4.98
C ASP A 303 8.84 2.88 5.91
N SER A 304 7.56 2.62 6.14
CA SER A 304 7.08 1.50 6.95
C SER A 304 7.55 0.15 6.39
N ALA A 305 7.72 0.02 5.07
CA ALA A 305 8.23 -1.19 4.42
C ALA A 305 9.65 -1.52 4.88
N ALA A 306 10.56 -0.53 4.91
CA ALA A 306 11.90 -0.73 5.44
C ALA A 306 11.91 -0.97 6.94
N ALA A 307 11.08 -0.25 7.70
CA ALA A 307 10.94 -0.45 9.15
C ALA A 307 10.47 -1.88 9.47
N ILE A 308 9.41 -2.36 8.81
CA ILE A 308 8.85 -3.71 8.99
C ILE A 308 9.90 -4.78 8.65
N ARG A 309 10.61 -4.65 7.52
CA ARG A 309 11.65 -5.63 7.13
C ARG A 309 12.74 -5.73 8.18
N LEU A 310 13.17 -4.61 8.75
CA LEU A 310 14.22 -4.59 9.78
C LEU A 310 13.71 -5.18 11.10
N LEU A 311 12.53 -4.75 11.56
CA LEU A 311 11.95 -5.17 12.84
C LEU A 311 11.49 -6.63 12.85
N ALA A 312 11.01 -7.16 11.72
CA ALA A 312 10.55 -8.56 11.62
C ALA A 312 11.67 -9.58 11.86
N GLY A 313 12.94 -9.21 11.70
CA GLY A 313 14.10 -10.05 12.00
C GLY A 313 14.58 -9.97 13.45
N MET A 314 13.92 -9.18 14.31
CA MET A 314 14.37 -8.89 15.67
C MET A 314 13.45 -9.54 16.72
N GLU A 315 14.05 -10.13 17.75
CA GLU A 315 13.29 -10.84 18.80
C GLU A 315 12.98 -9.99 20.04
N SER A 316 13.63 -8.83 20.20
CA SER A 316 13.43 -7.96 21.37
C SER A 316 11.98 -7.48 21.47
N LEU A 317 11.49 -7.35 22.70
CA LEU A 317 10.14 -6.87 23.00
C LEU A 317 9.88 -5.50 22.38
N GLU A 318 10.85 -4.58 22.46
CA GLU A 318 10.78 -3.24 21.88
C GLU A 318 10.60 -3.31 20.36
N ALA A 319 11.35 -4.16 19.67
CA ALA A 319 11.21 -4.34 18.23
C ALA A 319 9.82 -4.87 17.85
N LYS A 320 9.30 -5.86 18.59
CA LYS A 320 7.95 -6.39 18.38
C LYS A 320 6.87 -5.34 18.64
N SER A 321 7.05 -4.48 19.64
CA SER A 321 6.15 -3.35 19.87
C SER A 321 6.16 -2.34 18.73
N LEU A 322 7.34 -1.98 18.21
CA LEU A 322 7.43 -1.09 17.04
C LEU A 322 6.87 -1.74 15.78
N LEU A 323 7.08 -3.06 15.61
CA LEU A 323 6.53 -3.83 14.50
C LEU A 323 5.01 -3.83 14.52
N LEU A 324 4.42 -3.96 15.71
CA LEU A 324 2.97 -3.85 15.90
C LEU A 324 2.44 -2.49 15.44
N LEU A 325 3.10 -1.38 15.81
CA LEU A 325 2.72 -0.03 15.34
C LEU A 325 2.74 0.05 13.81
N ASN A 326 3.82 -0.42 13.18
CA ASN A 326 3.93 -0.39 11.72
C ASN A 326 2.86 -1.25 11.01
N TYR A 327 2.49 -2.41 11.58
CA TYR A 327 1.38 -3.21 11.02
C TYR A 327 0.03 -2.53 11.16
N MET A 328 -0.19 -1.77 12.24
CA MET A 328 -1.40 -0.97 12.42
C MET A 328 -1.45 0.17 11.39
N ASP A 329 -0.36 0.92 11.26
CA ASP A 329 -0.23 2.08 10.35
C ASP A 329 -0.36 1.68 8.87
N THR A 330 0.06 0.46 8.51
CA THR A 330 0.00 -0.07 7.13
C THR A 330 -1.21 -0.97 6.85
N PHE A 331 -2.21 -0.98 7.75
CA PHE A 331 -3.43 -1.79 7.64
C PHE A 331 -3.21 -3.31 7.59
N GLN A 332 -2.03 -3.80 7.96
CA GLN A 332 -1.71 -5.23 8.07
C GLN A 332 -2.27 -5.83 9.36
N TRP A 333 -3.56 -5.62 9.58
CA TRP A 333 -4.23 -5.81 10.86
C TRP A 333 -4.27 -7.27 11.32
N GLU A 334 -4.33 -8.27 10.43
CA GLU A 334 -4.20 -9.66 10.89
C GLU A 334 -2.83 -9.97 11.44
N LYS A 335 -1.76 -9.39 10.87
CA LYS A 335 -0.41 -9.56 11.39
C LYS A 335 -0.29 -8.84 12.73
N ALA A 336 -0.86 -7.64 12.85
CA ALA A 336 -0.92 -6.90 14.10
C ALA A 336 -1.62 -7.71 15.21
N LEU A 337 -2.83 -8.24 14.95
CA LEU A 337 -3.59 -9.00 15.94
C LEU A 337 -2.87 -10.30 16.37
N ARG A 338 -2.22 -11.01 15.44
CA ARG A 338 -1.41 -12.20 15.79
C ARG A 338 -0.22 -11.82 16.66
N LEU A 339 0.53 -10.79 16.28
CA LEU A 339 1.68 -10.31 17.04
C LEU A 339 1.28 -9.80 18.43
N GLN A 340 0.12 -9.16 18.55
CA GLN A 340 -0.43 -8.74 19.83
C GLN A 340 -0.73 -9.94 20.74
N GLN A 341 -1.35 -11.00 20.22
CA GLN A 341 -1.60 -12.23 20.99
C GLN A 341 -0.28 -12.88 21.46
N GLU A 342 0.75 -12.87 20.62
CA GLU A 342 2.09 -13.33 20.98
C GLU A 342 2.68 -12.47 22.12
N LEU A 343 2.58 -11.15 22.02
CA LEU A 343 3.03 -10.22 23.06
C LEU A 343 2.29 -10.39 24.38
N ASP A 344 0.97 -10.57 24.35
CA ASP A 344 0.15 -10.82 25.55
C ASP A 344 0.57 -12.12 26.23
N SER A 345 0.92 -13.15 25.45
CA SER A 345 1.43 -14.42 25.99
C SER A 345 2.83 -14.28 26.63
N MET A 346 3.67 -13.37 26.12
CA MET A 346 5.01 -13.08 26.64
C MET A 346 5.00 -12.17 27.88
N THR A 347 3.96 -11.34 28.03
CA THR A 347 3.86 -10.32 29.10
C THR A 347 3.04 -10.76 30.31
N ALA A 348 2.63 -12.03 30.36
CA ALA A 348 2.02 -12.66 31.54
C ALA A 348 2.93 -12.68 32.79
N GLU A 349 4.20 -12.24 32.67
CA GLU A 349 5.07 -11.94 33.81
C GLU A 349 4.91 -10.47 34.27
N PRO A 350 4.57 -10.20 35.55
CA PRO A 350 4.19 -8.87 36.05
C PRO A 350 5.31 -7.81 35.98
N SER A 351 6.57 -8.21 35.79
CA SER A 351 7.73 -7.32 35.57
C SER A 351 7.75 -6.67 34.18
N SER A 352 7.09 -7.26 33.18
CA SER A 352 7.15 -6.80 31.78
C SER A 352 6.17 -5.66 31.46
N LEU A 353 5.13 -5.49 32.28
CA LEU A 353 4.11 -4.43 32.11
C LEU A 353 4.66 -3.00 32.31
N MET A 354 5.78 -2.86 33.03
CA MET A 354 6.42 -1.55 33.28
C MET A 354 7.17 -1.01 32.03
N LEU A 355 7.60 -1.87 31.10
CA LEU A 355 8.22 -1.46 29.84
C LEU A 355 7.19 -0.91 28.83
N PHE A 356 5.93 -1.36 28.92
CA PHE A 356 4.82 -0.89 28.08
C PHE A 356 4.32 0.51 28.43
N GLN A 357 4.56 0.99 29.67
CA GLN A 357 4.07 2.28 30.14
C GLN A 357 4.85 3.49 29.57
N GLY A 358 5.94 3.25 28.82
CA GLY A 358 6.79 4.31 28.27
C GLY A 358 6.35 4.87 26.91
N SER A 359 5.44 4.21 26.19
CA SER A 359 5.04 4.63 24.83
C SER A 359 3.52 4.73 24.72
N GLY A 360 3.00 5.96 24.83
CA GLY A 360 1.57 6.25 24.66
C GLY A 360 0.98 5.75 23.33
N ALA A 361 1.83 5.54 22.32
CA ALA A 361 1.44 4.96 21.04
C ALA A 361 0.96 3.50 21.17
N ILE A 362 1.62 2.67 21.99
CA ILE A 362 1.22 1.26 22.16
C ILE A 362 -0.10 1.18 22.93
N ALA A 363 -0.28 2.03 23.96
CA ALA A 363 -1.54 2.13 24.68
C ALA A 363 -2.70 2.53 23.75
N SER A 364 -2.44 3.42 22.78
CA SER A 364 -3.41 3.78 21.74
C SER A 364 -3.78 2.57 20.85
N VAL A 365 -2.80 1.75 20.44
CA VAL A 365 -3.05 0.53 19.66
C VAL A 365 -3.92 -0.47 20.41
N LEU A 366 -3.67 -0.67 21.71
CA LEU A 366 -4.52 -1.54 22.55
C LEU A 366 -5.97 -1.04 22.61
N LEU A 367 -6.19 0.28 22.63
CA LEU A 367 -7.54 0.86 22.59
C LEU A 367 -8.21 0.65 21.21
N GLN A 368 -7.44 0.60 20.12
CA GLN A 368 -7.93 0.37 18.77
C GLN A 368 -8.18 -1.11 18.44
N THR A 369 -7.69 -2.05 19.26
CA THR A 369 -7.83 -3.50 18.99
C THR A 369 -9.27 -3.94 18.72
N PRO A 370 -10.28 -3.57 19.53
CA PRO A 370 -11.65 -4.01 19.27
C PRO A 370 -12.26 -3.35 18.02
N VAL A 371 -11.78 -2.16 17.62
CA VAL A 371 -12.18 -1.53 16.35
C VAL A 371 -11.64 -2.33 15.17
N VAL A 372 -10.35 -2.66 15.20
CA VAL A 372 -9.70 -3.48 14.17
C VAL A 372 -10.38 -4.84 14.04
N GLU A 373 -10.60 -5.55 15.15
CA GLU A 373 -11.34 -6.82 15.13
C GLU A 373 -12.74 -6.66 14.54
N GLY A 374 -13.45 -5.58 14.90
CA GLY A 374 -14.80 -5.31 14.41
C GLY A 374 -14.82 -5.08 12.90
N THR A 375 -13.91 -4.26 12.37
CA THR A 375 -13.82 -3.99 10.92
C THR A 375 -13.43 -5.26 10.15
N LEU A 376 -12.48 -6.06 10.63
CA LEU A 376 -12.13 -7.33 9.97
C LEU A 376 -13.31 -8.32 9.96
N GLN A 377 -14.07 -8.39 11.05
CA GLN A 377 -15.28 -9.21 11.11
C GLN A 377 -16.36 -8.71 10.15
N LEU A 378 -16.51 -7.39 10.00
CA LEU A 378 -17.41 -6.77 9.05
C LEU A 378 -17.05 -7.16 7.60
N LEU A 379 -15.76 -7.04 7.24
CA LEU A 379 -15.23 -7.46 5.94
C LEU A 379 -15.41 -8.96 5.66
N CYS A 380 -15.47 -9.79 6.69
CA CYS A 380 -15.77 -11.22 6.57
C CYS A 380 -17.27 -11.53 6.59
N GLY A 381 -18.16 -10.53 6.49
CA GLY A 381 -19.62 -10.69 6.55
C GLY A 381 -20.18 -11.06 7.93
N LYS A 382 -19.37 -11.02 8.99
CA LYS A 382 -19.77 -11.37 10.36
C LYS A 382 -20.34 -10.15 11.11
N ARG A 383 -21.39 -9.53 10.57
CA ARG A 383 -21.99 -8.28 11.09
C ARG A 383 -22.25 -8.30 12.60
N HIS A 384 -22.88 -9.35 13.11
CA HIS A 384 -23.18 -9.46 14.55
C HIS A 384 -21.92 -9.52 15.43
N ALA A 385 -20.85 -10.13 14.93
CA ALA A 385 -19.59 -10.16 15.64
C ALA A 385 -18.96 -8.75 15.63
N ALA A 386 -18.95 -8.10 14.46
CA ALA A 386 -18.43 -6.75 14.29
C ALA A 386 -19.10 -5.75 15.26
N ILE A 387 -20.43 -5.78 15.33
CA ILE A 387 -21.20 -4.94 16.27
C ILE A 387 -20.76 -5.19 17.72
N ARG A 388 -20.55 -6.45 18.13
CA ARG A 388 -20.08 -6.76 19.50
C ARG A 388 -18.69 -6.18 19.75
N SER A 389 -17.78 -6.27 18.79
CA SER A 389 -16.43 -5.71 18.90
C SER A 389 -16.46 -4.17 18.97
N PHE A 390 -17.29 -3.50 18.16
CA PHE A 390 -17.49 -2.05 18.24
C PHE A 390 -18.12 -1.60 19.57
N LEU A 391 -19.05 -2.37 20.13
CA LEU A 391 -19.62 -2.08 21.46
C LEU A 391 -18.57 -2.20 22.57
N ARG A 392 -17.62 -3.14 22.45
CA ARG A 392 -16.47 -3.23 23.39
C ARG A 392 -15.57 -2.00 23.29
N ALA A 393 -15.26 -1.54 22.07
CA ALA A 393 -14.50 -0.29 21.85
C ALA A 393 -15.22 0.93 22.45
N ALA A 394 -16.54 1.00 22.28
CA ALA A 394 -17.35 2.11 22.77
C ALA A 394 -17.42 2.20 24.30
N GLY A 395 -17.37 1.07 25.00
CA GLY A 395 -17.23 1.04 26.46
C GLY A 395 -15.89 1.56 26.97
N ALA A 396 -14.90 1.69 26.07
CA ALA A 396 -13.51 2.10 26.34
C ALA A 396 -13.17 3.48 25.75
N ASP A 397 -14.16 4.36 25.59
CA ASP A 397 -14.00 5.80 25.24
C ASP A 397 -13.85 6.14 23.73
N GLN A 398 -14.01 5.18 22.80
CA GLN A 398 -13.92 5.44 21.34
C GLN A 398 -15.23 5.82 20.63
N GLY A 399 -16.29 6.17 21.38
CA GLY A 399 -17.53 6.69 20.80
C GLY A 399 -18.20 5.77 19.77
N ALA A 400 -19.02 4.80 20.22
CA ALA A 400 -19.76 3.84 19.37
C ALA A 400 -20.40 4.44 18.11
N ARG A 401 -20.87 5.69 18.21
CA ARG A 401 -21.59 6.38 17.13
C ARG A 401 -20.75 6.52 15.87
N ALA A 402 -19.45 6.85 15.99
CA ALA A 402 -18.59 7.01 14.83
C ALA A 402 -18.36 5.68 14.10
N LEU A 403 -18.15 4.60 14.87
CA LEU A 403 -17.96 3.25 14.32
C LEU A 403 -19.22 2.72 13.62
N PHE A 404 -20.40 2.99 14.18
CA PHE A 404 -21.67 2.62 13.54
C PHE A 404 -22.02 3.50 12.34
N ALA A 405 -21.64 4.78 12.36
CA ALA A 405 -21.77 5.66 11.20
C ALA A 405 -20.88 5.16 10.06
N GLU A 406 -19.60 4.88 10.32
CA GLU A 406 -18.70 4.33 9.29
C GLU A 406 -19.19 2.99 8.73
N MET A 407 -19.72 2.11 9.59
CA MET A 407 -20.34 0.85 9.13
C MET A 407 -21.53 1.11 8.21
N ALA A 408 -22.37 2.10 8.51
CA ALA A 408 -23.49 2.48 7.65
C ALA A 408 -23.02 3.09 6.33
N ASP A 409 -22.00 3.96 6.36
CA ASP A 409 -21.42 4.60 5.18
C ASP A 409 -20.79 3.57 4.25
N LEU A 410 -20.08 2.56 4.80
CA LEU A 410 -19.57 1.43 4.03
C LEU A 410 -20.72 0.62 3.40
N GLU A 411 -21.74 0.27 4.17
CA GLU A 411 -22.89 -0.48 3.66
C GLU A 411 -23.62 0.28 2.54
N GLU A 412 -23.74 1.60 2.67
CA GLU A 412 -24.31 2.46 1.62
C GLU A 412 -23.41 2.48 0.38
N ALA A 413 -22.09 2.67 0.54
CA ALA A 413 -21.15 2.68 -0.58
C ALA A 413 -21.14 1.35 -1.34
N VAL A 414 -21.14 0.22 -0.62
CA VAL A 414 -21.28 -1.13 -1.21
C VAL A 414 -22.65 -1.29 -1.88
N GLY A 415 -23.71 -0.77 -1.27
CA GLY A 415 -25.06 -0.74 -1.84
C GLY A 415 -25.13 0.02 -3.15
N ARG A 416 -24.54 1.23 -3.22
CA ARG A 416 -24.44 2.03 -4.45
C ARG A 416 -23.62 1.30 -5.52
N LEU A 417 -22.52 0.68 -5.14
CA LEU A 417 -21.67 -0.08 -6.06
C LEU A 417 -22.43 -1.25 -6.70
N ARG A 418 -23.18 -2.02 -5.88
CA ARG A 418 -24.03 -3.12 -6.36
C ARG A 418 -25.27 -2.62 -7.12
N GLY A 419 -25.82 -1.47 -6.74
CA GLY A 419 -26.94 -0.82 -7.41
C GLY A 419 -26.56 -0.31 -8.80
N ARG A 420 -25.38 0.31 -8.95
CA ARG A 420 -24.80 0.68 -10.26
C ARG A 420 -24.64 -0.54 -11.18
N THR A 421 -24.40 -1.72 -10.61
CA THR A 421 -24.37 -2.97 -11.39
C THR A 421 -25.75 -3.57 -11.68
N ALA A 422 -26.83 -3.12 -11.03
CA ALA A 422 -28.16 -3.74 -11.11
C ALA A 422 -29.27 -2.86 -11.72
N ASP A 423 -29.24 -1.53 -11.53
CA ASP A 423 -30.26 -0.60 -12.05
C ASP A 423 -30.14 -0.32 -13.57
N GLU A 424 -29.08 -0.83 -14.22
CA GLU A 424 -28.90 -0.76 -15.67
C GLU A 424 -29.13 -2.12 -16.38
N ASP A 425 -29.59 -3.14 -15.65
CA ASP A 425 -30.00 -4.46 -16.18
C ASP A 425 -31.46 -4.49 -16.70
N VAL A 426 -32.12 -3.33 -16.87
CA VAL A 426 -33.53 -3.20 -17.33
C VAL A 426 -33.65 -2.62 -18.74
#